data_AF-A0A3D3YW28-F1
#
_entry.id   AF-A0A3D3YW28-F1
#
_cell.length_a   1.000
_cell.length_b   1.000
_cell.length_c   1.000
_cell.angle_alpha   90.00
_cell.angle_beta   90.00
_cell.angle_gamma   90.00
#
_symmetry.space_group_name_H-M   'P 1'
#
loop_
_entity.id
_entity.type
_entity.pdbx_description
1 polymer ?
#
loop_
_entity_poly.entity_id
_entity_poly.type
_entity_poly.pdbx_seq_one_letter_code
_entity_poly.pdbx_strand_id
1 'polypeptide(L)'
;DRLLGGADNDWIKPGPRRDTVVGGPGKDLVDYNDQPGDTQCSVDVDLSTGIGRGPCFGTDHLTSIEDIDGSSGADHLVGDAGANFITDEGGAGDQVFGMGGDDSLQGHSDGDSADGGPGRR
;
A
#
# COMPACT_ATOMS: atom_id res chain seq x y z
N ASP A 1 9.10 -14.61 -2.21
CA ASP A 1 8.47 -15.38 -3.31
C ASP A 1 8.22 -14.53 -4.55
N ARG A 2 7.56 -15.10 -5.57
CA ARG A 2 7.05 -14.35 -6.73
C ARG A 2 5.54 -14.55 -6.81
N LEU A 3 4.80 -13.46 -6.70
CA LEU A 3 3.34 -13.41 -6.71
C LEU A 3 2.87 -12.71 -7.98
N LEU A 4 1.87 -13.28 -8.63
CA LEU A 4 1.31 -12.80 -9.89
C LEU A 4 -0.20 -12.66 -9.71
N GLY A 5 -0.74 -11.44 -9.87
CA GLY A 5 -2.18 -11.20 -9.91
C GLY A 5 -2.77 -11.82 -11.17
N GLY A 6 -2.29 -11.35 -12.33
CA GLY A 6 -2.72 -11.87 -13.62
C GLY A 6 -3.40 -10.77 -14.40
N ALA A 7 -4.65 -10.99 -14.79
CA ALA A 7 -5.49 -9.98 -15.43
C ALA A 7 -6.73 -9.79 -14.56
N ASP A 8 -7.42 -8.67 -14.76
CA ASP A 8 -8.50 -8.18 -13.89
C ASP A 8 -7.95 -7.54 -12.62
N ASN A 9 -8.84 -7.12 -11.71
CA ASN A 9 -8.45 -6.41 -10.49
C ASN A 9 -8.10 -7.42 -9.40
N ASP A 10 -6.84 -7.45 -8.98
CA ASP A 10 -6.34 -8.40 -8.00
C ASP A 10 -6.11 -7.78 -6.62
N TRP A 11 -6.32 -8.60 -5.59
CA TRP A 11 -5.97 -8.28 -4.20
C TRP A 11 -4.83 -9.21 -3.78
N ILE A 12 -3.64 -8.66 -3.60
CA ILE A 12 -2.40 -9.44 -3.48
C ILE A 12 -1.76 -9.20 -2.13
N LYS A 13 -1.63 -10.26 -1.35
CA LYS A 13 -0.99 -10.25 -0.03
C LYS A 13 0.40 -10.87 -0.10
N PRO A 14 1.49 -10.09 0.03
CA PRO A 14 2.87 -10.61 -0.06
C PRO A 14 3.18 -11.61 1.04
N GLY A 15 2.84 -11.25 2.28
CA GLY A 15 3.19 -12.02 3.46
C GLY A 15 4.59 -11.66 3.97
N PRO A 16 5.21 -12.54 4.80
CA PRO A 16 6.51 -12.27 5.38
C PRO A 16 7.68 -12.63 4.46
N ARG A 17 8.78 -11.88 4.62
CA ARG A 17 10.04 -11.95 3.84
C ARG A 17 9.89 -11.29 2.47
N ARG A 18 11.02 -10.98 1.85
CA ARG A 18 11.06 -10.37 0.51
C ARG A 18 10.27 -11.17 -0.54
N ASP A 19 9.34 -10.47 -1.17
CA ASP A 19 8.56 -10.88 -2.32
C ASP A 19 8.85 -10.06 -3.59
N THR A 20 8.43 -10.61 -4.72
CA THR A 20 8.29 -9.90 -5.99
C THR A 20 6.85 -10.04 -6.41
N VAL A 21 6.13 -8.93 -6.40
CA VAL A 21 4.70 -8.83 -6.66
C VAL A 21 4.49 -8.18 -8.02
N VAL A 22 3.70 -8.82 -8.86
CA VAL A 22 3.29 -8.27 -10.16
C VAL A 22 1.77 -8.35 -10.23
N GLY A 23 1.08 -7.22 -10.25
CA GLY A 23 -0.39 -7.20 -10.39
C GLY A 23 -0.78 -7.62 -11.79
N GLY A 24 -0.60 -6.72 -12.76
CA GLY A 24 -0.79 -7.02 -14.18
C GLY A 24 -1.74 -6.01 -14.81
N PRO A 25 -2.53 -6.40 -15.84
CA PRO A 25 -3.59 -5.54 -16.35
C PRO A 25 -4.78 -5.54 -15.40
N GLY A 26 -5.12 -4.38 -14.85
CA GLY A 26 -6.22 -4.26 -13.92
C GLY A 26 -6.06 -3.02 -13.05
N LYS A 27 -6.83 -2.99 -11.96
CA LYS A 27 -6.57 -2.17 -10.79
C LYS A 27 -6.22 -3.11 -9.65
N ASP A 28 -4.94 -3.13 -9.32
CA ASP A 28 -4.37 -4.13 -8.41
C ASP A 28 -3.99 -3.50 -7.07
N LEU A 29 -4.37 -4.17 -5.99
CA LEU A 29 -4.16 -3.75 -4.61
C LEU A 29 -3.12 -4.64 -3.94
N VAL A 30 -2.12 -4.03 -3.31
CA VAL A 30 -1.22 -4.72 -2.38
C VAL A 30 -1.72 -4.61 -0.95
N ASP A 31 -1.86 -5.74 -0.27
CA ASP A 31 -2.42 -5.85 1.09
C ASP A 31 -1.34 -6.19 2.11
N TYR A 32 -1.08 -5.23 2.99
CA TYR A 32 -0.17 -5.32 4.11
C TYR A 32 -0.89 -5.47 5.46
N ASN A 33 -2.16 -5.85 5.48
CA ASN A 33 -2.91 -6.05 6.71
C ASN A 33 -2.26 -7.13 7.57
N ASP A 34 -2.25 -6.91 8.87
CA ASP A 34 -1.64 -7.82 9.82
C ASP A 34 -2.28 -9.22 9.78
N GLN A 35 -1.45 -10.25 9.94
CA GLN A 35 -1.94 -11.62 10.12
C GLN A 35 -2.35 -11.85 11.57
N PRO A 36 -3.28 -12.79 11.84
CA PRO A 36 -3.60 -13.18 13.20
C PRO A 36 -2.35 -13.62 13.99
N GLY A 37 -1.99 -12.84 15.00
CA GLY A 37 -0.81 -13.08 15.85
C GLY A 37 0.39 -12.19 15.56
N ASP A 38 0.33 -11.37 14.52
CA ASP A 38 1.30 -10.29 14.31
C ASP A 38 1.15 -9.24 15.42
N THR A 39 2.27 -8.63 15.79
CA THR A 39 2.29 -7.54 16.77
C THR A 39 2.46 -6.25 16.00
N GLN A 40 1.34 -5.56 15.74
CA GLN A 40 1.26 -4.20 15.17
C GLN A 40 2.42 -3.89 14.20
N CYS A 41 2.38 -4.52 13.03
CA CYS A 41 3.39 -4.30 12.03
C CYS A 41 3.22 -2.89 11.46
N SER A 42 4.30 -2.31 10.94
CA SER A 42 4.22 -1.11 10.12
C SER A 42 4.78 -1.40 8.73
N VAL A 43 4.32 -0.62 7.74
CA VAL A 43 4.83 -0.72 6.38
C VAL A 43 5.17 0.65 5.80
N ASP A 44 6.24 0.68 5.02
CA ASP A 44 6.67 1.80 4.18
C ASP A 44 6.51 1.36 2.72
N VAL A 45 5.48 1.87 2.06
CA VAL A 45 5.10 1.55 0.68
C VAL A 45 5.21 2.80 -0.18
N ASP A 46 5.92 2.69 -1.30
CA ASP A 46 6.03 3.75 -2.30
C ASP A 46 5.86 3.14 -3.69
N LEU A 47 4.68 3.35 -4.29
CA LEU A 47 4.35 2.85 -5.63
C LEU A 47 5.18 3.53 -6.72
N SER A 48 5.62 4.78 -6.51
CA SER A 48 6.48 5.49 -7.46
C SER A 48 7.87 4.86 -7.58
N THR A 49 8.34 4.20 -6.53
CA THR A 49 9.60 3.42 -6.53
C THR A 49 9.39 1.93 -6.71
N GLY A 50 8.16 1.43 -6.53
CA GLY A 50 7.81 0.02 -6.58
C GLY A 50 8.37 -0.78 -5.40
N ILE A 51 8.42 -0.18 -4.21
CA ILE A 51 8.97 -0.81 -3.00
C ILE A 51 7.93 -0.78 -1.88
N GLY A 52 7.71 -1.94 -1.26
CA GLY A 52 7.00 -2.06 0.02
C GLY A 52 7.91 -2.74 1.03
N ARG A 53 8.00 -2.26 2.27
CA ARG A 53 8.88 -2.87 3.28
C ARG A 53 8.38 -2.66 4.69
N GLY A 54 8.68 -3.61 5.57
CA GLY A 54 8.34 -3.52 6.98
C GLY A 54 9.03 -4.62 7.79
N PRO A 55 9.08 -4.50 9.13
CA PRO A 55 9.68 -5.52 10.00
C PRO A 55 9.03 -6.90 9.85
N CYS A 56 7.74 -6.95 9.53
CA CYS A 56 6.98 -8.19 9.35
C CYS A 56 7.01 -8.70 7.90
N PHE A 57 7.08 -7.79 6.93
CA PHE A 57 6.95 -8.09 5.50
C PHE A 57 8.32 -8.27 4.81
N GLY A 58 9.39 -7.68 5.33
CA GLY A 58 10.69 -7.68 4.65
C GLY A 58 10.79 -6.52 3.67
N THR A 59 11.21 -6.78 2.43
CA THR A 59 11.34 -5.74 1.39
C THR A 59 10.90 -6.33 0.07
N ASP A 60 9.74 -5.90 -0.39
CA ASP A 60 9.07 -6.39 -1.58
C ASP A 60 9.31 -5.48 -2.76
N HIS A 61 9.31 -6.07 -3.94
CA HIS A 61 9.33 -5.35 -5.21
C HIS A 61 7.96 -5.43 -5.85
N LEU A 62 7.34 -4.28 -6.06
CA LEU A 62 5.99 -4.12 -6.57
C LEU A 62 6.05 -3.65 -8.03
N THR A 63 5.22 -4.19 -8.90
CA THR A 63 5.12 -3.78 -10.31
C THR A 63 3.68 -3.95 -10.76
N SER A 64 3.16 -2.95 -11.49
CA SER A 64 1.75 -2.94 -11.91
C SER A 64 0.83 -3.11 -10.69
N ILE A 65 0.98 -2.21 -9.72
CA ILE A 65 0.15 -2.10 -8.52
C ILE A 65 -0.28 -0.65 -8.46
N GLU A 66 -1.57 -0.41 -8.27
CA GLU A 66 -2.14 0.93 -8.28
C GLU A 66 -2.72 1.33 -6.93
N ASP A 67 -3.01 0.36 -6.06
CA ASP A 67 -3.72 0.60 -4.81
C ASP A 67 -2.97 -0.04 -3.62
N ILE A 68 -3.10 0.57 -2.44
CA ILE A 68 -2.44 0.14 -1.19
C ILE A 68 -3.49 -0.08 -0.11
N ASP A 69 -3.38 -1.20 0.58
CA ASP A 69 -3.98 -1.42 1.89
C ASP A 69 -2.85 -1.62 2.91
N GLY A 70 -2.83 -0.73 3.91
CA GLY A 70 -1.79 -0.59 4.93
C GLY A 70 -1.76 -1.74 5.92
N SER A 71 -1.17 -1.49 7.08
CA SER A 71 -1.09 -2.41 8.21
C SER A 71 -1.76 -1.79 9.44
N SER A 72 -1.73 -2.48 10.59
CA SER A 72 -2.38 -1.95 11.81
C SER A 72 -1.48 -1.04 12.66
N GLY A 73 -0.23 -0.86 12.25
CA GLY A 73 0.75 0.02 12.91
C GLY A 73 0.83 1.40 12.25
N ALA A 74 1.93 2.11 12.51
CA ALA A 74 2.17 3.44 11.96
C ALA A 74 2.87 3.35 10.60
N ASP A 75 2.12 3.58 9.54
CA ASP A 75 2.51 3.37 8.17
C ASP A 75 3.00 4.64 7.45
N HIS A 76 3.73 4.41 6.37
CA HIS A 76 4.09 5.42 5.39
C HIS A 76 3.68 4.93 4.00
N LEU A 77 2.59 5.47 3.48
CA LEU A 77 1.93 4.99 2.27
C LEU A 77 1.99 6.08 1.19
N VAL A 78 2.68 5.80 0.10
CA VAL A 78 2.90 6.74 -1.01
C VAL A 78 2.39 6.14 -2.31
N GLY A 79 1.41 6.82 -2.91
CA GLY A 79 0.90 6.54 -4.25
C GLY A 79 1.91 6.86 -5.36
N ASP A 80 1.44 6.88 -6.60
CA ASP A 80 2.25 7.21 -7.77
C ASP A 80 1.69 8.42 -8.55
N ALA A 81 1.87 8.46 -9.87
CA ALA A 81 1.35 9.53 -10.71
C ALA A 81 -0.02 9.20 -11.32
N GLY A 82 -0.57 8.02 -11.04
CA GLY A 82 -1.91 7.60 -11.40
C GLY A 82 -2.90 7.78 -10.25
N ALA A 83 -4.19 7.55 -10.52
CA ALA A 83 -5.18 7.55 -9.45
C ALA A 83 -4.97 6.33 -8.53
N ASN A 84 -4.75 6.55 -7.24
CA ASN A 84 -4.56 5.48 -6.26
C ASN A 84 -5.73 5.41 -5.26
N PHE A 85 -6.11 4.20 -4.87
CA PHE A 85 -6.86 3.95 -3.65
C PHE A 85 -5.86 3.57 -2.54
N ILE A 86 -5.82 4.35 -1.47
CA ILE A 86 -4.94 4.10 -0.33
C ILE A 86 -5.79 4.06 0.94
N THR A 87 -5.72 2.95 1.66
CA THR A 87 -6.36 2.80 2.96
C THR A 87 -5.34 2.37 4.02
N ASP A 88 -5.55 2.85 5.24
CA ASP A 88 -4.92 2.33 6.45
C ASP A 88 -5.94 1.50 7.25
N GLU A 89 -5.48 0.62 8.15
CA GLU A 89 -6.36 -0.19 9.02
C GLU A 89 -6.68 0.52 10.36
N GLY A 90 -6.63 1.86 10.37
CA GLY A 90 -6.80 2.66 11.58
C GLY A 90 -5.62 2.55 12.54
N GLY A 91 -4.41 2.42 11.98
CA GLY A 91 -3.17 2.67 12.71
C GLY A 91 -3.14 4.10 13.25
N ALA A 92 -2.25 4.38 14.19
CA ALA A 92 -2.06 5.75 14.68
C ALA A 92 -0.72 6.27 14.19
N GLY A 93 -0.73 7.46 13.58
CA GLY A 93 0.47 8.11 13.08
C GLY A 93 0.80 7.73 11.63
N ASP A 94 -0.21 7.34 10.87
CA ASP A 94 -0.08 7.03 9.46
C ASP A 94 0.24 8.28 8.65
N GLN A 95 1.10 8.12 7.66
CA GLN A 95 1.48 9.17 6.72
C GLN A 95 1.10 8.71 5.31
N VAL A 96 0.06 9.32 4.77
CA VAL A 96 -0.53 8.93 3.49
C VAL A 96 -0.35 10.04 2.46
N PHE A 97 0.27 9.72 1.34
CA PHE A 97 0.55 10.65 0.25
C PHE A 97 -0.01 10.08 -1.06
N GLY A 98 -1.09 10.67 -1.59
CA GLY A 98 -1.66 10.27 -2.89
C GLY A 98 -0.77 10.62 -4.08
N MET A 99 0.09 11.63 -3.92
CA MET A 99 0.99 12.12 -4.96
C MET A 99 0.21 12.72 -6.14
N GLY A 100 0.26 12.16 -7.34
CA GLY A 100 -0.40 12.76 -8.51
C GLY A 100 -1.50 11.85 -8.99
N GLY A 101 -2.70 12.37 -9.26
CA GLY A 101 -3.81 11.52 -9.65
C GLY A 101 -5.11 12.06 -9.09
N ASP A 102 -6.19 11.31 -9.30
CA ASP A 102 -7.45 11.55 -8.60
C ASP A 102 -7.57 10.46 -7.53
N ASP A 103 -6.98 10.72 -6.38
CA ASP A 103 -6.76 9.71 -5.35
C ASP A 103 -7.93 9.59 -4.36
N SER A 104 -8.12 8.38 -3.84
CA SER A 104 -9.07 8.08 -2.78
C SER A 104 -8.30 7.60 -1.55
N LEU A 105 -8.17 8.47 -0.55
CA LEU A 105 -7.48 8.19 0.69
C LEU A 105 -8.51 7.92 1.82
N GLN A 106 -8.44 6.76 2.45
CA GLN A 106 -9.36 6.28 3.48
C GLN A 106 -8.61 5.79 4.73
N GLY A 107 -9.27 5.81 5.90
CA GLY A 107 -8.78 5.19 7.14
C GLY A 107 -8.33 6.18 8.23
N HIS A 108 -8.00 7.40 7.84
CA HIS A 108 -7.30 8.36 8.69
C HIS A 108 -8.08 8.77 9.96
N SER A 109 -7.60 8.34 11.13
CA SER A 109 -8.05 8.81 12.44
C SER A 109 -6.85 9.04 13.37
N ASP A 110 -7.05 9.20 14.68
CA ASP A 110 -5.98 9.05 15.71
C ASP A 110 -4.56 9.65 15.52
N GLY A 111 -4.41 10.75 14.76
CA GLY A 111 -3.13 11.45 14.60
C GLY A 111 -2.49 11.30 13.21
N ASP A 112 -3.24 10.73 12.25
CA ASP A 112 -2.78 10.51 10.89
C ASP A 112 -2.68 11.79 10.07
N SER A 113 -1.83 11.76 9.05
CA SER A 113 -1.61 12.84 8.11
C SER A 113 -1.82 12.34 6.68
N ALA A 114 -2.74 12.97 5.96
CA ALA A 114 -3.02 12.66 4.56
C ALA A 114 -2.80 13.89 3.66
N ASP A 115 -2.06 13.70 2.57
CA ASP A 115 -1.88 14.67 1.49
C ASP A 115 -2.27 14.02 0.16
N GLY A 116 -3.41 14.43 -0.39
CA GLY A 116 -3.89 13.97 -1.71
C GLY A 116 -3.17 14.59 -2.90
N GLY A 117 -2.15 15.44 -2.65
CA GLY A 117 -1.35 16.07 -3.70
C GLY A 117 -2.14 16.99 -4.63
N PRO A 118 -1.58 17.37 -5.80
CA PRO A 118 -2.14 18.36 -6.71
C PRO A 118 -3.46 17.99 -7.42
N GLY A 119 -4.17 16.94 -7.02
CA GLY A 119 -5.47 16.42 -7.51
C GLY A 119 -6.13 17.12 -8.71
N ARG A 120 -6.48 16.37 -9.77
CA ARG A 120 -7.22 16.97 -10.90
C ARG A 120 -8.73 16.96 -10.59
N ARG A 121 -9.39 18.07 -10.93
CA ARG A 121 -10.85 18.25 -10.76
C ARG A 121 -11.60 17.84 -12.01
#